data_AF-A0A832B9K2-F1
#
_entry.id   AF-A0A832B9K2-F1
#
_cell.length_a   1.000
_cell.length_b   1.000
_cell.length_c   1.000
_cell.angle_alpha   90.00
_cell.angle_beta   90.00
_cell.angle_gamma   90.00
#
_symmetry.space_group_name_H-M   'P 1'
#
loop_
_entity.id
_entity.type
_entity.pdbx_description
1 polymer ?
#
loop_
_entity_poly.entity_id
_entity_poly.type
_entity_poly.pdbx_seq_one_letter_code
_entity_poly.pdbx_strand_id
1 'polypeptide(L)'
;HLSNGGAWVGPDFSAGFHTFAVDWQPDVIVWYVDGVERFRSSKGIPSMPMYVLVNLAVGGDWPGNPDASTPFPATMDVDYVRVYRRRG
;
A
#
# COMPACT_ATOMS: atom_id res chain seq x y z
N HIS A 1 -3.12 -1.12 18.13
CA HIS A 1 -2.72 -0.31 16.97
C HIS A 1 -3.71 0.84 16.81
N LEU A 2 -3.27 2.09 16.98
CA LEU A 2 -4.11 3.25 16.64
C LEU A 2 -3.83 3.57 15.17
N SER A 3 -4.83 3.40 14.30
CA SER A 3 -4.74 3.74 12.87
C SER A 3 -5.24 5.18 12.65
N ASN A 4 -4.50 5.96 11.88
CA ASN A 4 -4.96 7.25 11.35
C ASN A 4 -4.99 7.14 9.82
N GLY A 5 -6.11 6.67 9.28
CA GLY A 5 -6.31 6.45 7.85
C GLY A 5 -7.52 7.21 7.31
N GLY A 6 -7.56 7.39 5.99
CA GLY A 6 -8.73 7.84 5.24
C GLY A 6 -9.40 6.66 4.51
N ALA A 7 -10.66 6.82 4.14
CA ALA A 7 -11.37 5.85 3.29
C ALA A 7 -11.46 6.38 1.86
N TRP A 8 -11.00 5.58 0.90
CA TRP A 8 -11.18 5.79 -0.52
C TRP A 8 -11.42 4.45 -1.21
N VAL A 9 -12.40 4.39 -2.09
CA VAL A 9 -12.71 3.20 -2.90
C VAL A 9 -12.12 3.42 -4.28
N GLY A 10 -11.22 2.53 -4.68
CA GLY A 10 -10.58 2.53 -6.00
C GLY A 10 -11.32 1.70 -7.04
N PRO A 11 -10.76 1.61 -8.27
CA PRO A 11 -11.22 0.66 -9.28
C PRO A 11 -10.89 -0.79 -8.87
N ASP A 12 -11.25 -1.74 -9.74
CA ASP A 12 -10.78 -3.12 -9.62
C ASP A 12 -9.26 -3.21 -9.93
N PHE A 13 -8.45 -3.33 -8.89
CA PHE A 13 -7.00 -3.44 -8.99
C PHE A 13 -6.50 -4.80 -9.47
N SER A 14 -7.38 -5.80 -9.60
CA SER A 14 -7.00 -7.12 -10.14
C SER A 14 -7.02 -7.16 -11.67
N ALA A 15 -7.64 -6.18 -12.32
CA ALA A 15 -7.83 -6.15 -13.78
C ALA A 15 -6.59 -5.71 -14.57
N GLY A 16 -5.54 -5.20 -13.90
CA GLY A 16 -4.31 -4.75 -14.55
C GLY A 16 -3.27 -4.19 -13.59
N PHE A 17 -2.12 -3.76 -14.12
CA PHE A 17 -1.07 -3.12 -13.33
C PHE A 17 -1.43 -1.67 -12.97
N HIS A 18 -1.18 -1.32 -11.71
CA HIS A 18 -1.35 0.02 -11.17
C HIS A 18 -0.08 0.46 -10.43
N THR A 19 0.17 1.77 -10.38
CA THR A 19 1.30 2.31 -9.62
C THR A 19 0.85 2.79 -8.24
N PHE A 20 1.29 2.09 -7.21
CA PHE A 20 1.15 2.51 -5.82
C PHE A 20 2.45 3.20 -5.39
N ALA A 21 2.35 4.37 -4.76
CA ALA A 21 3.52 5.11 -4.30
C ALA A 21 3.31 5.76 -2.93
N VAL A 22 4.41 5.90 -2.19
CA VAL A 22 4.49 6.63 -0.93
C VAL A 22 5.58 7.68 -1.06
N ASP A 23 5.22 8.94 -0.89
CA ASP A 23 6.18 10.01 -0.63
C ASP A 23 6.32 10.19 0.88
N TRP A 24 7.40 9.63 1.43
CA TRP A 24 7.72 9.69 2.85
C TRP A 24 8.79 10.75 3.09
N GLN A 25 8.42 11.76 3.86
CA GLN A 25 9.27 12.88 4.30
C GLN A 25 9.31 12.94 5.82
N PRO A 26 10.24 13.72 6.43
CA PRO A 26 10.34 13.81 7.88
C PRO A 26 9.07 14.25 8.62
N ASP A 27 8.20 15.02 7.95
CA ASP A 27 7.02 15.67 8.52
C ASP A 27 5.69 15.21 7.89
N VAL A 28 5.73 14.48 6.77
CA VAL A 28 4.54 14.07 6.04
C VAL A 28 4.74 12.74 5.32
N ILE A 29 3.66 11.95 5.27
CA ILE A 29 3.52 10.82 4.36
C ILE A 29 2.34 11.11 3.42
N VAL A 30 2.57 10.96 2.13
CA VAL A 30 1.55 11.08 1.08
C VAL A 30 1.48 9.79 0.28
N TRP A 31 0.28 9.23 0.16
CA TRP A 31 -0.01 8.01 -0.60
C TRP A 31 -0.64 8.36 -1.94
N TYR A 32 -0.21 7.68 -2.99
CA TYR A 32 -0.69 7.86 -4.35
C TYR A 32 -1.12 6.53 -4.96
N VAL A 33 -2.14 6.62 -5.82
CA VAL A 33 -2.53 5.55 -6.74
C VAL A 33 -2.60 6.17 -8.13
N ASP A 34 -1.80 5.62 -9.05
CA ASP A 34 -1.65 6.08 -10.43
C ASP A 34 -1.28 7.58 -10.51
N GLY A 35 -0.37 8.01 -9.63
CA GLY A 35 0.11 9.40 -9.55
C GLY A 35 -0.85 10.39 -8.90
N VAL A 36 -2.07 9.96 -8.54
CA VAL A 36 -3.06 10.81 -7.87
C VAL A 36 -2.99 10.62 -6.36
N GLU A 37 -2.85 11.71 -5.61
CA GLU A 37 -2.86 11.71 -4.15
C GLU A 37 -4.20 11.15 -3.63
N ARG A 38 -4.13 10.15 -2.75
CA ARG A 38 -5.30 9.52 -2.11
C ARG A 38 -5.37 9.77 -0.62
N PHE A 39 -4.23 9.93 0.03
CA PHE A 39 -4.18 10.16 1.47
C PHE A 39 -2.90 10.91 1.88
N ARG A 40 -3.04 11.77 2.89
CA ARG A 40 -1.95 12.56 3.46
C ARG A 40 -2.07 12.57 4.98
N SER A 41 -0.95 12.37 5.67
CA SER A 41 -0.87 12.45 7.13
C SER A 41 0.43 13.10 7.55
N SER A 42 0.36 13.98 8.55
CA SER A 42 1.50 14.47 9.33
C SER A 42 1.59 13.83 10.72
N LYS A 43 0.74 12.84 11.01
CA LYS A 43 0.68 12.14 12.30
C LYS A 43 1.40 10.80 12.21
N GLY A 44 2.20 10.49 13.24
CA GLY A 44 2.83 9.18 13.40
C GLY A 44 3.89 8.87 12.34
N ILE A 45 4.64 9.88 11.89
CA ILE A 45 5.66 9.72 10.85
C ILE A 45 6.86 8.96 11.43
N PRO A 46 7.20 7.77 10.91
CA PRO A 46 8.38 7.05 11.36
C PRO A 46 9.64 7.88 11.10
N SER A 47 10.60 7.84 12.02
CA SER A 47 11.89 8.53 11.93
C SER A 47 13.10 7.58 11.97
N MET A 48 12.84 6.28 11.95
CA MET A 48 13.86 5.22 11.95
C MET A 48 13.98 4.59 10.56
N PRO A 49 15.12 3.94 10.24
CA PRO A 49 15.26 3.16 9.01
C PRO A 49 14.17 2.10 8.88
N MET A 50 13.60 1.98 7.68
CA MET A 50 12.57 1.01 7.32
C MET A 50 13.06 0.16 6.14
N TYR A 51 12.40 -0.97 5.90
CA TYR A 51 12.63 -1.82 4.74
C TYR A 51 11.32 -2.00 3.96
N VAL A 52 11.43 -2.33 2.68
CA VAL A 52 10.26 -2.65 1.85
C VAL A 52 9.83 -4.09 2.11
N LEU A 53 8.54 -4.30 2.33
CA LEU A 53 7.91 -5.61 2.41
C LEU A 53 6.82 -5.70 1.35
N VAL A 54 6.82 -6.81 0.60
CA VAL A 54 5.76 -7.14 -0.36
C VAL A 54 5.34 -8.58 -0.07
N ASN A 55 4.06 -8.79 0.22
CA ASN A 55 3.52 -10.11 0.53
C ASN A 55 2.07 -10.23 0.08
N LEU A 56 1.66 -11.46 -0.25
CA LEU A 56 0.26 -11.84 -0.45
C LEU A 56 -0.18 -12.69 0.75
N ALA A 57 -0.80 -12.05 1.75
CA ALA A 57 -1.36 -12.77 2.89
C ALA A 57 -2.65 -13.50 2.49
N VAL A 58 -2.89 -14.67 3.08
CA VAL A 58 -4.11 -15.46 2.89
C VAL A 58 -4.76 -15.65 4.25
N GLY A 59 -5.91 -15.02 4.47
CA GLY A 59 -6.64 -15.06 5.74
C GLY A 59 -6.21 -14.01 6.77
N GLY A 60 -6.86 -14.05 7.94
CA GLY A 60 -6.58 -13.18 9.09
C GLY A 60 -7.80 -12.37 9.56
N ASP A 61 -7.69 -11.76 10.74
CA ASP A 61 -8.80 -11.04 11.40
C ASP A 61 -9.31 -9.86 10.57
N TRP A 62 -8.41 -9.17 9.87
CA TRP A 62 -8.76 -8.00 9.07
C TRP A 62 -9.40 -8.34 7.71
N PRO A 63 -8.79 -9.18 6.84
CA PRO A 63 -9.39 -9.52 5.54
C PRO A 63 -10.50 -10.57 5.64
N GLY A 64 -10.61 -11.29 6.76
CA GLY A 64 -11.38 -12.52 6.86
C GLY A 64 -10.63 -13.73 6.30
N ASN A 65 -11.13 -14.93 6.61
CA ASN A 65 -10.55 -16.17 6.10
C ASN A 65 -11.13 -16.52 4.72
N PRO A 66 -10.34 -17.18 3.84
CA PRO A 66 -10.84 -17.71 2.58
C PRO A 66 -12.02 -18.65 2.79
N ASP A 67 -12.93 -18.66 1.83
CA ASP A 67 -14.07 -19.56 1.79
C ASP A 67 -14.20 -20.26 0.42
N ALA A 68 -15.30 -20.97 0.20
CA ALA A 68 -15.55 -21.71 -1.04
C ALA A 68 -15.64 -20.82 -2.30
N SER A 69 -15.83 -19.51 -2.14
CA SER A 69 -15.85 -18.56 -3.25
C SER A 69 -14.46 -17.98 -3.58
N THR A 70 -13.45 -18.24 -2.73
CA THR A 70 -12.11 -17.69 -2.91
C THR A 70 -11.34 -18.48 -3.99
N PRO A 71 -10.97 -17.85 -5.12
CA PRO A 71 -10.26 -18.54 -6.19
C PRO A 71 -8.82 -18.87 -5.79
N PHE A 72 -8.39 -20.10 -6.08
CA PHE A 72 -7.00 -20.53 -5.97
C PHE A 72 -6.54 -21.26 -7.25
N PRO A 73 -5.26 -21.11 -7.64
CA PRO A 73 -4.21 -20.28 -7.01
C PRO A 73 -4.47 -18.78 -7.20
N ALA A 74 -3.94 -17.97 -6.28
CA ALA A 74 -3.90 -16.51 -6.38
C ALA A 74 -2.46 -16.04 -6.56
N THR A 75 -2.26 -15.03 -7.40
CA THR A 75 -0.95 -14.41 -7.66
C THR A 75 -0.98 -12.92 -7.32
N MET A 76 0.17 -12.40 -6.95
CA MET A 76 0.43 -10.96 -6.84
C MET A 76 1.60 -10.64 -7.74
N ASP A 77 1.29 -10.17 -8.95
CA ASP A 77 2.31 -9.84 -9.94
C ASP A 77 2.87 -8.43 -9.69
N VAL A 78 4.20 -8.34 -9.61
CA VAL A 78 4.92 -7.08 -9.33
C VAL A 78 5.90 -6.82 -10.45
N ASP A 79 5.58 -5.84 -11.29
CA ASP A 79 6.46 -5.43 -12.40
C ASP A 79 7.75 -4.77 -11.89
N TYR A 80 7.64 -3.88 -10.90
CA TYR A 80 8.81 -3.26 -10.28
C TYR A 80 8.57 -2.78 -8.84
N VAL A 81 9.68 -2.66 -8.11
CA VAL A 81 9.78 -1.83 -6.90
C VAL A 81 10.89 -0.81 -7.14
N ARG A 82 10.60 0.47 -6.92
CA ARG A 82 11.58 1.57 -7.07
C ARG A 82 11.59 2.43 -5.83
N VAL A 83 12.79 2.74 -5.35
CA VAL A 83 13.01 3.63 -4.20
C VAL A 83 13.83 4.82 -4.68
N TYR A 84 13.32 6.02 -4.42
CA TYR A 84 13.95 7.26 -4.83
C TYR A 84 14.34 8.06 -3.60
N ARG A 85 15.50 8.72 -3.67
CA ARG A 85 15.91 9.72 -2.69
C ARG A 85 15.86 11.09 -3.35
N ARG A 86 15.13 12.04 -2.75
CA ARG A 86 15.19 13.44 -3.20
C ARG A 86 16.64 13.90 -3.14
N ARG A 87 17.13 14.52 -4.21
CA ARG A 87 18.39 15.25 -4.17
C ARG A 87 18.12 16.56 -3.44
N GLY A 88 18.92 16.85 -2.42
CA GLY A 88 18.96 18.17 -1.78
C GLY A 88 19.62 19.19 -2.69
#